data_AF-A0A9W8MST4-F1
#
_entry.id   AF-A0A9W8MST4-F1
#
_cell.length_a   1.000
_cell.length_b   1.000
_cell.length_c   1.000
_cell.angle_alpha   90.00
_cell.angle_beta   90.00
_cell.angle_gamma   90.00
#
_symmetry.space_group_name_H-M   'P 1'
#
loop_
_entity.id
_entity.type
_entity.pdbx_description
1 polymer ?
#
loop_
_entity_poly.entity_id
_entity_poly.type
_entity_poly.pdbx_seq_one_letter_code
_entity_poly.pdbx_strand_id
1 'polypeptide(L)'
;MPSTRRTRSSSPGHVPRRPHHVLSPLRPSIPERHSQLEWGKDIVETSTPIHRDVVSLAPSAIYEVPSSGSKDSSSPVPQSLDWTKHPKYYFSDGSLLCRVGTTLYNLHRHFFDQHSVFFHRLFTSVNMGDEQPIVLSDVQTKDFDHFLTIFYPTHYTKPDLTTVEEWTSVLILATKWAFDDIRTLAIEQLTTLASSHRQSSPRD
;
A
#
# COMPACT_ATOMS: atom_id res chain seq x y z
N MET A 1 91.32 35.32 4.60
CA MET A 1 90.20 35.80 5.43
C MET A 1 88.92 35.08 5.00
N PRO A 2 87.95 34.84 5.90
CA PRO A 2 87.76 33.70 6.83
C PRO A 2 86.92 32.55 6.18
N SER A 3 87.11 31.27 6.54
CA SER A 3 86.43 30.48 7.60
C SER A 3 84.89 30.53 7.51
N THR A 4 84.10 29.44 7.46
CA THR A 4 83.97 28.30 8.38
C THR A 4 82.93 27.32 7.75
N ARG A 5 83.17 25.99 7.66
CA ARG A 5 82.88 24.90 8.63
C ARG A 5 81.64 24.03 8.27
N ARG A 6 81.95 22.77 7.91
CA ARG A 6 81.30 21.48 8.24
C ARG A 6 79.99 21.48 9.07
N THR A 7 79.06 20.59 8.70
CA THR A 7 78.56 19.38 9.42
C THR A 7 77.30 18.86 8.68
N ARG A 8 77.28 17.69 8.02
CA ARG A 8 77.03 16.28 8.45
C ARG A 8 75.70 16.02 9.22
N SER A 9 75.03 14.94 8.80
CA SER A 9 73.97 14.16 9.50
C SER A 9 72.55 14.70 9.28
N SER A 10 71.46 13.94 9.10
CA SER A 10 71.17 12.50 9.18
C SER A 10 69.78 12.23 8.57
N SER A 11 69.54 10.99 8.12
CA SER A 11 68.25 10.30 7.97
C SER A 11 67.29 10.67 6.83
N PRO A 12 67.13 9.77 5.82
CA PRO A 12 65.92 9.67 5.02
C PRO A 12 64.88 8.76 5.71
N GLY A 13 63.72 9.31 6.04
CA GLY A 13 62.54 8.55 6.45
C GLY A 13 61.95 7.82 5.24
N HIS A 14 62.36 6.56 5.06
CA HIS A 14 61.79 5.65 4.08
C HIS A 14 60.52 5.02 4.69
N VAL A 15 59.35 5.37 4.16
CA VAL A 15 58.09 4.70 4.48
C VAL A 15 57.98 3.48 3.55
N PRO A 16 57.97 2.23 4.05
CA PRO A 16 57.88 1.07 3.19
C PRO A 16 56.44 0.88 2.69
N ARG A 17 56.31 0.73 1.38
CA ARG A 17 55.12 0.20 0.71
C ARG A 17 54.84 -1.22 1.23
N ARG A 18 53.61 -1.47 1.69
CA ARG A 18 53.14 -2.81 2.08
C ARG A 18 53.18 -3.77 0.88
N PRO A 19 53.66 -5.00 1.06
CA PRO A 19 53.53 -6.05 0.06
C PRO A 19 52.12 -6.64 0.05
N HIS A 20 51.70 -7.03 -1.15
CA HIS A 20 50.44 -7.70 -1.47
C HIS A 20 50.44 -9.11 -0.87
N HIS A 21 49.61 -9.35 0.15
CA HIS A 21 49.24 -10.70 0.57
C HIS A 21 47.86 -11.03 0.00
N VAL A 22 47.88 -11.87 -1.04
CA VAL A 22 46.70 -12.59 -1.53
C VAL A 22 46.37 -13.66 -0.48
N LEU A 23 45.30 -13.43 0.28
CA LEU A 23 44.69 -14.46 1.13
C LEU A 23 43.47 -15.03 0.42
N SER A 24 43.62 -16.24 -0.10
CA SER A 24 42.53 -17.07 -0.60
C SER A 24 41.56 -17.39 0.54
N PRO A 25 40.23 -17.28 0.35
CA PRO A 25 39.29 -17.77 1.34
C PRO A 25 39.26 -19.30 1.35
N LEU A 26 39.64 -19.86 2.50
CA LEU A 26 39.48 -21.26 2.87
C LEU A 26 37.99 -21.63 2.86
N ARG A 27 37.65 -22.65 2.07
CA ARG A 27 36.33 -23.29 1.99
C ARG A 27 36.04 -24.02 3.31
N PRO A 28 35.00 -23.67 4.08
CA PRO A 28 34.60 -24.48 5.23
C PRO A 28 33.79 -25.69 4.76
N SER A 29 34.34 -26.88 4.97
CA SER A 29 33.63 -28.15 4.91
C SER A 29 32.64 -28.23 6.09
N ILE A 30 31.34 -28.23 5.82
CA ILE A 30 30.30 -28.54 6.81
C ILE A 30 29.68 -29.89 6.44
N PRO A 31 29.50 -30.83 7.39
CA PRO A 31 29.15 -32.21 7.11
C PRO A 31 27.66 -32.39 6.85
N GLU A 32 27.35 -33.39 6.02
CA GLU A 32 26.03 -33.94 5.80
C GLU A 32 25.35 -34.34 7.12
N ARG A 33 24.12 -33.87 7.32
CA ARG A 33 23.14 -34.54 8.18
C ARG A 33 21.91 -34.85 7.34
N HIS A 34 21.84 -36.11 6.93
CA HIS A 34 20.60 -36.80 6.67
C HIS A 34 19.67 -36.69 7.90
N SER A 35 18.46 -36.17 7.69
CA SER A 35 17.30 -36.40 8.56
C SER A 35 16.03 -36.19 7.74
N GLN A 36 15.66 -37.30 7.12
CA GLN A 36 14.40 -37.71 6.53
C GLN A 36 13.19 -37.40 7.43
N LEU A 37 12.10 -36.91 6.83
CA LEU A 37 10.68 -37.07 7.20
C LEU A 37 9.86 -36.42 6.07
N GLU A 38 9.66 -37.14 4.97
CA GLU A 38 8.40 -37.84 4.67
C GLU A 38 7.20 -36.91 4.48
N TRP A 39 7.09 -36.30 3.30
CA TRP A 39 5.78 -35.96 2.74
C TRP A 39 5.33 -37.13 1.88
N GLY A 40 4.51 -37.98 2.49
CA GLY A 40 3.83 -39.09 1.85
C GLY A 40 3.12 -38.63 0.57
N LYS A 41 3.55 -39.24 -0.52
CA LYS A 41 2.75 -39.44 -1.72
C LYS A 41 1.59 -40.35 -1.34
N ASP A 42 0.41 -40.02 -1.87
CA ASP A 42 -0.73 -40.86 -2.24
C ASP A 42 -1.91 -39.88 -2.27
N ILE A 43 -2.31 -39.38 -3.43
CA ILE A 43 -3.32 -40.04 -4.27
C ILE A 43 -3.08 -39.68 -5.74
N VAL A 44 -2.99 -40.74 -6.55
CA VAL A 44 -3.01 -40.74 -8.01
C VAL A 44 -4.46 -40.73 -8.52
N GLU A 45 -4.68 -39.89 -9.52
CA GLU A 45 -5.66 -39.92 -10.62
C GLU A 45 -7.14 -40.24 -10.34
N THR A 46 -7.99 -39.26 -10.69
CA THR A 46 -9.00 -39.49 -11.73
C THR A 46 -9.20 -38.21 -12.55
N SER A 47 -8.80 -38.25 -13.82
CA SER A 47 -9.15 -37.26 -14.83
C SER A 47 -10.60 -37.45 -15.27
N THR A 48 -11.40 -36.39 -15.24
CA THR A 48 -12.47 -36.13 -16.22
C THR A 48 -12.66 -34.63 -16.41
N PRO A 49 -12.85 -34.15 -17.66
CA PRO A 49 -12.88 -32.74 -17.98
C PRO A 49 -14.30 -32.19 -17.75
N ILE A 50 -14.45 -31.27 -16.80
CA ILE A 50 -15.70 -30.53 -16.64
C ILE A 50 -15.40 -29.06 -16.88
N HIS A 51 -15.87 -28.63 -18.04
CA HIS A 51 -16.30 -27.30 -18.45
C HIS A 51 -15.86 -26.13 -17.56
N ARG A 52 -15.05 -25.24 -18.18
CA ARG A 52 -14.79 -23.88 -17.71
C ARG A 52 -16.12 -23.14 -17.54
N ASP A 53 -16.67 -23.16 -16.35
CA ASP A 53 -17.57 -22.11 -15.90
C ASP A 53 -16.73 -21.05 -15.21
N VAL A 54 -16.30 -20.08 -16.03
CA VAL A 54 -15.80 -18.79 -15.59
C VAL A 54 -16.90 -18.19 -14.72
N VAL A 55 -16.74 -18.30 -13.39
CA VAL A 55 -17.50 -17.49 -12.45
C VAL A 55 -17.03 -16.05 -12.64
N SER A 56 -17.73 -15.40 -13.58
CA SER A 56 -17.73 -13.97 -13.82
C SER A 56 -18.33 -13.29 -12.60
N LEU A 57 -17.51 -13.10 -11.58
CA LEU A 57 -17.77 -12.17 -10.48
C LEU A 57 -16.85 -10.95 -10.66
N ALA A 58 -17.06 -10.22 -11.75
CA ALA A 58 -16.79 -8.80 -11.73
C ALA A 58 -18.04 -8.13 -11.12
N PRO A 59 -17.99 -7.53 -9.92
CA PRO A 59 -19.02 -6.58 -9.57
C PRO A 59 -18.94 -5.45 -10.60
N SER A 60 -20.09 -5.15 -11.21
CA SER A 60 -20.30 -4.02 -12.12
C SER A 60 -20.05 -2.71 -11.39
N ALA A 61 -18.79 -2.38 -11.14
CA ALA A 61 -18.39 -1.04 -10.80
C ALA A 61 -18.34 -0.29 -12.13
N ILE A 62 -19.41 0.47 -12.38
CA ILE A 62 -19.46 1.45 -13.46
C ILE A 62 -18.47 2.55 -13.12
N TYR A 63 -17.20 2.34 -13.47
CA TYR A 63 -16.19 3.38 -13.56
C TYR A 63 -16.34 3.99 -14.96
N GLU A 64 -17.02 5.13 -15.07
CA GLU A 64 -17.10 5.83 -16.34
C GLU A 64 -15.78 6.57 -16.61
N VAL A 65 -15.13 6.18 -17.71
CA VAL A 65 -14.06 6.96 -18.34
C VAL A 65 -14.71 7.77 -19.46
N PRO A 66 -14.60 9.11 -19.51
CA PRO A 66 -15.20 9.86 -20.61
C PRO A 66 -14.41 9.59 -21.90
N SER A 67 -15.07 8.94 -22.87
CA SER A 67 -14.53 8.71 -24.20
C SER A 67 -14.40 10.04 -24.96
N SER A 68 -13.21 10.34 -25.46
CA SER A 68 -12.92 11.55 -26.24
C SER A 68 -13.59 11.49 -27.60
N GLY A 69 -14.62 12.32 -27.80
CA GLY A 69 -15.35 12.49 -29.06
C GLY A 69 -15.28 13.94 -29.54
N SER A 70 -14.99 14.09 -30.83
CA SER A 70 -14.68 15.31 -31.58
C SER A 70 -15.72 16.44 -31.44
N LYS A 71 -15.23 17.68 -31.40
CA LYS A 71 -15.99 18.94 -31.37
C LYS A 71 -16.85 19.14 -32.62
N ASP A 72 -18.12 19.53 -32.44
CA ASP A 72 -18.76 20.59 -33.22
C ASP A 72 -20.01 21.19 -32.52
N SER A 73 -19.98 22.52 -32.42
CA SER A 73 -21.05 23.54 -32.37
C SER A 73 -22.28 23.45 -31.42
N SER A 74 -22.34 24.48 -30.54
CA SER A 74 -23.50 25.14 -29.92
C SER A 74 -24.52 24.31 -29.12
N SER A 75 -24.25 24.18 -27.82
CA SER A 75 -25.25 24.05 -26.74
C SER A 75 -24.59 24.53 -25.44
N PRO A 76 -25.35 25.09 -24.47
CA PRO A 76 -24.76 25.64 -23.25
C PRO A 76 -24.00 24.52 -22.54
N VAL A 77 -22.71 24.74 -22.34
CA VAL A 77 -21.80 23.80 -21.68
C VAL A 77 -22.43 23.33 -20.38
N PRO A 78 -22.76 22.04 -20.20
CA PRO A 78 -23.20 21.55 -18.90
C PRO A 78 -21.97 21.59 -17.99
N GLN A 79 -21.97 22.58 -17.10
CA GLN A 79 -21.37 22.62 -15.76
C GLN A 79 -19.93 22.11 -15.65
N SER A 80 -19.01 23.04 -15.32
CA SER A 80 -17.88 22.68 -14.46
C SER A 80 -18.46 21.83 -13.33
N LEU A 81 -18.04 20.57 -13.22
CA LEU A 81 -18.34 19.80 -12.02
C LEU A 81 -17.58 20.51 -10.91
N ASP A 82 -18.27 21.42 -10.22
CA ASP A 82 -17.72 22.18 -9.11
C ASP A 82 -17.52 21.22 -7.96
N TRP A 83 -16.41 20.48 -8.00
CA TRP A 83 -15.97 19.67 -6.88
C TRP A 83 -15.22 20.55 -5.89
N THR A 84 -15.42 20.27 -4.62
CA THR A 84 -14.72 20.93 -3.52
C THR A 84 -13.63 20.01 -3.02
N LYS A 85 -12.41 20.55 -2.87
CA LYS A 85 -11.29 19.81 -2.30
C LYS A 85 -11.59 19.43 -0.85
N HIS A 86 -11.33 18.18 -0.48
CA HIS A 86 -11.50 17.75 0.90
C HIS A 86 -10.51 18.52 1.81
N PRO A 87 -10.97 19.14 2.92
CA PRO A 87 -10.12 20.00 3.73
C PRO A 87 -8.97 19.25 4.42
N LYS A 88 -9.15 17.97 4.74
CA LYS A 88 -8.15 17.14 5.44
C LYS A 88 -7.36 16.21 4.52
N TYR A 89 -7.99 15.75 3.44
CA TYR A 89 -7.49 14.63 2.62
C TYR A 89 -7.24 15.03 1.17
N TYR A 90 -6.75 16.26 1.00
CA TYR A 90 -6.25 16.78 -0.25
C TYR A 90 -4.79 17.19 -0.05
N PHE A 91 -3.88 16.28 -0.35
CA PHE A 91 -2.44 16.48 -0.20
C PHE A 91 -1.85 17.08 -1.48
N SER A 92 -0.94 18.05 -1.36
CA SER A 92 -0.29 18.67 -2.52
C SER A 92 0.68 17.73 -3.23
N ASP A 93 1.25 16.78 -2.50
CA ASP A 93 2.15 15.71 -2.93
C ASP A 93 1.42 14.38 -3.20
N GLY A 94 0.08 14.39 -3.14
CA GLY A 94 -0.74 13.25 -3.52
C GLY A 94 -0.63 12.93 -5.01
N SER A 95 -0.74 11.65 -5.33
CA SER A 95 -0.63 11.07 -6.68
C SER A 95 -1.83 10.20 -7.05
N LEU A 96 -2.91 10.27 -6.27
CA LEU A 96 -4.15 9.55 -6.47
C LEU A 96 -5.32 10.49 -6.26
N LEU A 97 -5.95 10.89 -7.37
CA LEU A 97 -7.19 11.65 -7.34
C LEU A 97 -8.38 10.71 -7.21
N CYS A 98 -9.20 10.91 -6.17
CA CYS A 98 -10.46 10.20 -5.98
C CYS A 98 -11.59 11.21 -5.82
N ARG A 99 -12.76 10.91 -6.38
CA ARG A 99 -13.96 11.73 -6.23
C ARG A 99 -15.09 10.93 -5.60
N VAL A 100 -15.64 11.46 -4.51
CA VAL A 100 -16.81 10.91 -3.82
C VAL A 100 -17.88 12.00 -3.80
N GLY A 101 -18.99 11.78 -4.53
CA GLY A 101 -19.99 12.83 -4.75
C GLY A 101 -19.39 14.10 -5.38
N THR A 102 -19.48 15.22 -4.65
CA THR A 102 -18.90 16.53 -5.02
C THR A 102 -17.56 16.82 -4.33
N THR A 103 -17.00 15.85 -3.61
CA THR A 103 -15.74 16.02 -2.87
C THR A 103 -14.58 15.39 -3.63
N LEU A 104 -13.52 16.17 -3.84
CA LEU A 104 -12.28 15.73 -4.47
C LEU A 104 -11.20 15.48 -3.42
N TYR A 105 -10.55 14.33 -3.51
CA TYR A 105 -9.46 13.89 -2.66
C TYR A 105 -8.18 13.82 -3.49
N ASN A 106 -7.04 14.14 -2.88
CA ASN A 106 -5.73 13.85 -3.45
C ASN A 106 -4.89 13.10 -2.43
N LEU A 107 -4.60 11.84 -2.69
CA LEU A 107 -4.07 10.87 -1.72
C LEU A 107 -2.72 10.31 -2.20
N HIS A 108 -1.98 9.67 -1.30
CA HIS A 108 -0.76 8.96 -1.66
C HIS A 108 -1.11 7.60 -2.27
N ARG A 109 -0.89 7.45 -3.58
CA ARG A 109 -1.16 6.20 -4.33
C ARG A 109 -0.49 4.97 -3.70
N HIS A 110 0.69 5.17 -3.11
CA HIS A 110 1.51 4.11 -2.53
C HIS A 110 0.71 3.21 -1.56
N PHE A 111 -0.08 3.78 -0.64
CA PHE A 111 -0.84 2.98 0.33
C PHE A 111 -1.90 2.10 -0.34
N PHE A 112 -2.54 2.59 -1.39
CA PHE A 112 -3.57 1.86 -2.12
C PHE A 112 -2.95 0.77 -3.00
N ASP A 113 -1.84 1.08 -3.67
CA ASP A 113 -1.13 0.14 -4.53
C ASP A 113 -0.48 -1.00 -3.72
N GLN A 114 0.07 -0.71 -2.54
CA GLN A 114 0.73 -1.71 -1.71
C GLN A 114 -0.25 -2.62 -0.96
N HIS A 115 -1.32 -2.06 -0.38
CA HIS A 115 -2.18 -2.80 0.54
C HIS A 115 -3.49 -3.31 -0.08
N SER A 116 -3.74 -3.00 -1.35
CA SER A 116 -4.92 -3.49 -2.06
C SER A 116 -4.58 -4.11 -3.41
N VAL A 117 -4.87 -5.41 -3.53
CA VAL A 117 -4.77 -6.13 -4.80
C VAL A 117 -5.70 -5.54 -5.86
N PHE A 118 -6.86 -5.03 -5.43
CA PHE A 118 -7.82 -4.37 -6.32
C PHE A 118 -7.21 -3.10 -6.94
N PHE A 119 -6.69 -2.20 -6.11
CA PHE A 119 -6.10 -0.94 -6.59
C PHE A 119 -4.80 -1.19 -7.35
N HIS A 120 -3.97 -2.14 -6.92
CA HIS A 120 -2.79 -2.56 -7.68
C HIS A 120 -3.14 -2.98 -9.12
N ARG A 121 -4.18 -3.83 -9.27
CA ARG A 121 -4.67 -4.24 -10.59
C ARG A 121 -5.27 -3.09 -11.37
N LEU A 122 -6.02 -2.22 -10.71
CA LEU A 122 -6.60 -1.03 -11.33
C LEU A 122 -5.49 -0.15 -11.92
N PHE A 123 -4.47 0.16 -11.14
CA PHE A 123 -3.38 1.04 -11.57
C PHE A 123 -2.43 0.43 -12.62
N THR A 124 -2.36 -0.90 -12.70
CA THR A 124 -1.55 -1.59 -13.73
C THR A 124 -2.32 -1.80 -15.03
N SER A 125 -3.64 -1.96 -14.95
CA SER A 125 -4.51 -2.19 -16.11
C SER A 125 -4.90 -0.91 -16.84
N VAL A 126 -5.05 0.19 -16.09
CA VAL A 126 -5.46 1.47 -16.65
C VAL A 126 -4.23 2.37 -16.73
N ASN A 127 -3.93 2.87 -17.93
CA ASN A 127 -2.96 3.96 -18.12
C ASN A 127 -3.65 5.27 -17.68
N MET A 128 -3.97 5.37 -16.39
CA MET A 128 -4.54 6.56 -15.77
C MET A 128 -3.53 7.68 -15.98
N GLY A 129 -3.83 8.62 -16.90
CA GLY A 129 -3.12 9.88 -16.93
C GLY A 129 -3.29 10.58 -15.58
N ASP A 130 -2.27 11.29 -15.12
CA ASP A 130 -2.15 11.84 -13.76
C ASP A 130 -3.29 12.80 -13.34
N GLU A 131 -4.23 13.12 -14.24
CA GLU A 131 -5.22 14.18 -14.07
C GLU A 131 -6.67 13.69 -13.95
N GLN A 132 -6.97 12.40 -14.18
CA GLN A 132 -8.35 11.91 -14.09
C GLN A 132 -8.67 11.30 -12.72
N PRO A 133 -9.67 11.83 -11.98
CA PRO A 133 -10.05 11.27 -10.69
C PRO A 133 -10.80 9.95 -10.84
N ILE A 134 -10.49 8.98 -9.98
CA ILE A 134 -11.29 7.76 -9.80
C ILE A 134 -12.61 8.14 -9.13
N VAL A 135 -13.71 7.96 -9.83
CA VAL A 135 -15.05 8.25 -9.29
C VAL A 135 -15.56 7.06 -8.49
N LEU A 136 -15.89 7.31 -7.22
CA LEU A 136 -16.42 6.34 -6.28
C LEU A 136 -17.91 6.62 -6.06
N SER A 137 -18.74 6.24 -7.05
CA SER A 137 -20.17 6.60 -7.11
C SER A 137 -21.03 5.92 -6.03
N ASP A 138 -20.58 4.81 -5.48
CA ASP A 138 -21.30 3.96 -4.54
C ASP A 138 -20.68 4.00 -3.13
N VAL A 139 -20.03 5.12 -2.80
CA VAL A 139 -19.42 5.39 -1.50
C VAL A 139 -19.89 6.75 -1.00
N GLN A 140 -20.18 6.86 0.30
CA GLN A 140 -20.47 8.16 0.92
C GLN A 140 -19.17 8.80 1.41
N THR A 141 -19.11 10.13 1.37
CA THR A 141 -17.97 10.93 1.86
C THR A 141 -17.57 10.52 3.28
N LYS A 142 -18.55 10.39 4.21
CA LYS A 142 -18.29 9.98 5.59
C LYS A 142 -17.63 8.61 5.72
N ASP A 143 -18.08 7.64 4.92
CA ASP A 143 -17.58 6.25 5.00
C ASP A 143 -16.14 6.20 4.48
N PHE A 144 -15.87 6.97 3.42
CA PHE A 144 -14.53 7.13 2.88
C PHE A 144 -13.60 7.84 3.86
N ASP A 145 -14.06 8.88 4.55
CA ASP A 145 -13.26 9.59 5.56
C ASP A 145 -12.89 8.69 6.75
N HIS A 146 -13.80 7.84 7.22
CA HIS A 146 -13.51 6.81 8.22
C HIS A 146 -12.41 5.87 7.72
N PHE A 147 -12.52 5.38 6.48
CA PHE A 147 -11.50 4.51 5.87
C PHE A 147 -10.14 5.19 5.73
N LEU A 148 -10.10 6.45 5.30
CA LEU A 148 -8.86 7.23 5.15
C LEU A 148 -8.14 7.48 6.48
N THR A 149 -8.88 7.50 7.59
CA THR A 149 -8.31 7.68 8.93
C THR A 149 -7.34 6.55 9.30
N ILE A 150 -7.48 5.36 8.71
CA ILE A 150 -6.54 4.24 8.92
C ILE A 150 -5.16 4.56 8.32
N PHE A 151 -5.11 5.23 7.17
CA PHE A 151 -3.86 5.60 6.50
C PHE A 151 -3.26 6.90 7.03
N TYR A 152 -4.12 7.80 7.53
CA TYR A 152 -3.76 9.13 7.98
C TYR A 152 -4.26 9.36 9.42
N PRO A 153 -3.75 8.61 10.40
CA PRO A 153 -4.16 8.76 11.78
C PRO A 153 -3.75 10.13 12.32
N THR A 154 -4.64 10.73 13.08
CA THR A 154 -4.40 11.99 13.80
C THR A 154 -3.61 11.72 15.07
N HIS A 155 -3.89 10.58 15.74
CA HIS A 155 -3.19 10.13 16.93
C HIS A 155 -2.61 8.72 16.75
N TYR A 156 -1.30 8.58 16.96
CA TYR A 156 -0.64 7.28 16.88
C TYR A 156 -0.92 6.37 18.09
N THR A 157 -1.30 6.96 19.22
CA THR A 157 -1.45 6.24 20.50
C THR A 157 -2.88 5.79 20.76
N LYS A 158 -3.86 6.35 20.06
CA LYS A 158 -5.28 6.08 20.27
C LYS A 158 -5.97 5.94 18.90
N PRO A 159 -6.87 4.97 18.73
CA PRO A 159 -7.69 4.90 17.53
C PRO A 159 -8.54 6.16 17.41
N ASP A 160 -8.49 6.81 16.26
CA ASP A 160 -9.38 7.94 15.94
C ASP A 160 -10.84 7.47 15.77
N LEU A 161 -11.04 6.21 15.39
CA LEU A 161 -12.35 5.57 15.24
C LEU A 161 -12.72 4.83 16.52
N THR A 162 -13.91 5.12 17.06
CA THR A 162 -14.34 4.64 18.38
C THR A 162 -15.70 3.96 18.37
N THR A 163 -16.49 4.15 17.31
CA THR A 163 -17.87 3.68 17.21
C THR A 163 -18.00 2.46 16.30
N VAL A 164 -19.09 1.70 16.49
CA VAL A 164 -19.42 0.55 15.62
C VAL A 164 -19.68 1.01 14.18
N GLU A 165 -20.33 2.16 13.98
CA GLU A 165 -20.63 2.70 12.64
C GLU A 165 -19.36 3.03 11.85
N GLU A 166 -18.40 3.68 12.50
CA GLU A 166 -17.09 4.02 11.91
C GLU A 166 -16.34 2.76 11.47
N TRP A 167 -16.16 1.79 12.37
CA TRP A 167 -15.47 0.55 12.05
C TRP A 167 -16.22 -0.33 11.04
N THR A 168 -17.56 -0.25 11.00
CA THR A 168 -18.37 -0.91 9.97
C THR A 168 -18.11 -0.28 8.60
N SER A 169 -17.99 1.04 8.52
CA SER A 169 -17.63 1.76 7.30
C SER A 169 -16.28 1.28 6.76
N VAL A 170 -15.28 1.21 7.63
CA VAL A 170 -13.94 0.68 7.30
C VAL A 170 -14.02 -0.75 6.81
N LEU A 171 -14.77 -1.62 7.51
CA LEU A 171 -14.90 -3.03 7.15
C LEU A 171 -15.48 -3.23 5.74
N ILE A 172 -16.56 -2.49 5.43
CA ILE A 172 -17.23 -2.56 4.12
C ILE A 172 -16.27 -2.16 3.00
N LEU A 173 -15.60 -1.01 3.14
CA LEU A 173 -14.70 -0.50 2.10
C LEU A 173 -13.42 -1.34 1.98
N ALA A 174 -12.84 -1.79 3.09
CA ALA A 174 -11.69 -2.69 3.09
C ALA A 174 -12.02 -4.01 2.37
N THR A 175 -13.20 -4.57 2.59
CA THR A 175 -13.65 -5.78 1.91
C THR A 175 -13.87 -5.53 0.41
N LYS A 176 -14.56 -4.44 0.07
CA LYS A 176 -14.87 -4.07 -1.31
C LYS A 176 -13.63 -3.85 -2.17
N TRP A 177 -12.60 -3.24 -1.60
CA TRP A 177 -11.35 -2.94 -2.30
C TRP A 177 -10.22 -3.89 -1.92
N ALA A 178 -10.52 -5.07 -1.36
CA ALA A 178 -9.52 -6.11 -1.07
C ALA A 178 -8.29 -5.62 -0.29
N PHE A 179 -8.51 -4.84 0.78
CA PHE A 179 -7.51 -4.53 1.80
C PHE A 179 -7.61 -5.55 2.93
N ASP A 180 -6.98 -6.71 2.76
CA ASP A 180 -7.15 -7.86 3.69
C ASP A 180 -6.69 -7.55 5.13
N ASP A 181 -5.58 -6.83 5.28
CA ASP A 181 -5.05 -6.45 6.60
C ASP A 181 -5.99 -5.47 7.32
N ILE A 182 -6.51 -4.47 6.59
CA ILE A 182 -7.44 -3.48 7.15
C ILE A 182 -8.79 -4.13 7.46
N ARG A 183 -9.23 -5.08 6.63
CA ARG A 183 -10.44 -5.87 6.90
C ARG A 183 -10.30 -6.64 8.21
N THR A 184 -9.16 -7.30 8.41
CA THR A 184 -8.84 -8.04 9.65
C THR A 184 -8.85 -7.11 10.85
N LEU A 185 -8.17 -5.96 10.75
CA LEU A 185 -8.17 -4.93 11.79
C LEU A 185 -9.60 -4.49 12.16
N ALA A 186 -10.45 -4.21 11.16
CA ALA A 186 -11.81 -3.76 11.42
C ALA A 186 -12.65 -4.83 12.13
N ILE A 187 -12.48 -6.12 11.81
CA ILE A 187 -13.14 -7.23 12.50
C ILE A 187 -12.71 -7.30 13.96
N GLU A 188 -11.42 -7.18 14.25
CA GLU A 188 -10.88 -7.20 15.61
C GLU A 188 -11.45 -6.06 16.47
N GLN A 189 -11.51 -4.86 15.89
CA GLN A 189 -12.04 -3.67 16.58
C GLN A 189 -13.53 -3.79 16.86
N LEU A 190 -14.32 -4.24 15.88
CA LEU A 190 -15.76 -4.50 16.08
C LEU A 190 -16.01 -5.59 17.13
N THR A 191 -15.19 -6.64 17.14
CA THR A 191 -15.28 -7.73 18.13
C THR A 191 -14.98 -7.21 19.54
N THR A 192 -13.99 -6.33 19.66
CA THR A 192 -13.62 -5.67 20.93
C THR A 192 -14.77 -4.80 21.43
N LEU A 193 -15.34 -3.95 20.58
CA LEU A 193 -16.48 -3.10 20.92
C LEU A 193 -17.71 -3.91 21.36
N ALA A 194 -18.02 -5.01 20.65
CA ALA A 194 -19.11 -5.90 21.01
C ALA A 194 -18.90 -6.65 22.34
N SER A 195 -17.64 -6.92 22.70
CA SER A 195 -17.28 -7.56 23.97
C SER A 195 -17.38 -6.60 25.14
N SER A 196 -16.90 -5.36 24.95
CA SER A 196 -17.01 -4.29 25.94
C SER A 196 -18.47 -3.96 26.27
N HIS A 197 -19.35 -3.93 25.25
CA HIS A 197 -20.77 -3.68 25.45
C HIS A 197 -21.48 -4.76 26.27
N ARG A 198 -21.04 -6.03 26.18
CA ARG A 198 -21.63 -7.13 26.95
C ARG A 198 -21.27 -7.13 28.42
N GLN A 199 -20.18 -6.46 28.81
CA GLN A 199 -19.72 -6.42 30.21
C GLN A 199 -20.40 -5.32 31.05
N SER A 200 -21.14 -4.40 30.41
CA SER A 200 -21.85 -3.31 31.09
C SER A 200 -23.32 -3.60 31.43
N SER A 201 -23.83 -4.83 31.24
CA SER A 201 -25.18 -5.19 31.69
C SER A 201 -25.17 -5.57 33.18
N PRO A 202 -25.83 -4.81 34.07
CA PRO A 202 -26.00 -5.22 35.47
C PRO A 202 -26.83 -6.50 35.52
N ARG A 203 -26.41 -7.45 36.36
CA ARG A 203 -27.28 -8.54 36.82
C ARG A 203 -28.20 -7.94 37.88
N ASP A 204 -29.46 -7.71 37.51
CA ASP A 204 -30.56 -7.58 38.48
C ASP A 204 -31.16 -8.98 38.75
#